data_AF-H3ZR96-F1
#
_entry.id   AF-H3ZR96-F1
#
_cell.length_a   1.000
_cell.length_b   1.000
_cell.length_c   1.000
_cell.angle_alpha   90.00
_cell.angle_beta   90.00
_cell.angle_gamma   90.00
#
_symmetry.space_group_name_H-M   'P 1'
#
loop_
_entity.id
_entity.type
_entity.pdbx_description
1 polymer ?
#
loop_
_entity_poly.entity_id
_entity_poly.type
_entity_poly.pdbx_seq_one_letter_code
_entity_poly.pdbx_strand_id
1 'polypeptide(L)'
;MEKSWKKRLRKELLKETEKFGSVLELTAKGLGVDFKNNVKNKNYIEFGAGSRIVTFKLWDWNQLIKVQVNFVEKLFFGPKLVMARTLIDNAEITDEEIAYFKDFLKFYTPVKVLAYSKEEILREKVRQFLQDAHRNFLTFMMFLCLKRRD
;
A
#
# COMPACT_ATOMS: atom_id res chain seq x y z
N MET A 1 2.96 32.54 14.05
CA MET A 1 2.62 31.22 14.65
C MET A 1 2.54 30.07 13.65
N GLU A 2 2.09 30.29 12.41
CA GLU A 2 1.83 29.21 11.41
C GLU A 2 3.06 28.40 10.94
N LYS A 3 4.26 29.00 10.93
CA LYS A 3 5.52 28.32 10.51
C LYS A 3 5.98 27.23 11.49
N SER A 4 5.60 27.31 12.78
CA SER A 4 6.03 26.36 13.81
C SER A 4 5.28 25.03 13.70
N TRP A 5 3.95 25.08 13.51
CA TRP A 5 3.10 23.90 13.40
C TRP A 5 3.40 23.07 12.15
N LYS A 6 3.59 23.71 10.99
CA LYS A 6 3.96 23.01 9.74
C LYS A 6 5.30 22.27 9.87
N LYS A 7 6.30 22.86 10.55
CA LYS A 7 7.59 22.20 10.83
C LYS A 7 7.44 21.00 11.77
N ARG A 8 6.59 21.12 12.80
CA ARG A 8 6.32 20.03 13.74
C ARG A 8 5.60 18.86 13.08
N LEU A 9 4.54 19.14 12.33
CA LEU A 9 3.80 18.12 11.56
C LEU A 9 4.71 17.39 10.57
N ARG A 10 5.57 18.12 9.86
CA ARG A 10 6.55 17.50 8.95
C ARG A 10 7.53 16.59 9.69
N LYS A 11 7.98 16.96 10.89
CA LYS A 11 8.89 16.12 11.69
C LYS A 11 8.19 14.84 12.18
N GLU A 12 6.91 14.92 12.55
CA GLU A 12 6.11 13.75 12.92
C GLU A 12 5.88 12.82 11.73
N LEU A 13 5.51 13.37 10.57
CA LEU A 13 5.35 12.60 9.34
C LEU A 13 6.63 11.90 8.90
N LEU A 14 7.79 12.58 9.00
CA LEU A 14 9.09 11.96 8.72
C LEU A 14 9.37 10.76 9.63
N LYS A 15 9.07 10.87 10.93
CA LYS A 15 9.24 9.76 11.88
C LYS A 15 8.36 8.57 11.54
N GLU A 16 7.09 8.81 11.20
CA GLU A 16 6.17 7.73 10.82
C GLU A 16 6.57 7.10 9.49
N THR A 17 7.03 7.90 8.52
CA THR A 17 7.63 7.40 7.28
C THR A 17 8.84 6.51 7.53
N GLU A 18 9.77 6.93 8.40
CA GLU A 18 10.96 6.14 8.73
C GLU A 18 10.60 4.82 9.42
N LYS A 19 9.63 4.84 10.35
CA LYS A 19 9.14 3.61 10.99
C LYS A 19 8.52 2.65 9.99
N PHE A 20 7.60 3.14 9.16
CA PHE A 20 6.93 2.32 8.15
C PHE A 20 7.91 1.81 7.09
N GLY A 21 8.82 2.68 6.63
CA GLY A 21 9.90 2.31 5.72
C GLY A 21 10.82 1.23 6.30
N SER A 22 11.09 1.24 7.62
CA SER A 22 11.92 0.19 8.24
C SER A 22 11.23 -1.17 8.20
N VAL A 23 9.91 -1.21 8.42
CA VAL A 23 9.11 -2.44 8.31
C VAL A 23 9.08 -2.94 6.86
N LEU A 24 8.90 -2.02 5.91
CA LEU A 24 8.96 -2.34 4.48
C LEU A 24 10.34 -2.86 4.07
N GLU A 25 11.43 -2.29 4.55
CA GLU A 25 12.80 -2.73 4.22
C GLU A 25 13.11 -4.13 4.74
N LEU A 26 12.69 -4.45 5.97
CA LEU A 26 12.81 -5.81 6.50
C LEU A 26 12.01 -6.81 5.66
N THR A 27 10.80 -6.43 5.25
CA THR A 27 9.93 -7.27 4.41
C THR A 27 10.51 -7.44 3.01
N ALA A 28 11.02 -6.37 2.41
CA ALA A 28 11.63 -6.37 1.08
C ALA A 28 12.88 -7.26 1.03
N LYS A 29 13.74 -7.20 2.07
CA LYS A 29 14.89 -8.11 2.20
C LYS A 29 14.49 -9.58 2.25
N GLY A 30 13.41 -9.91 2.97
CA GLY A 30 12.89 -11.27 3.02
C GLY A 30 12.31 -11.77 1.70
N LEU A 31 11.84 -10.86 0.84
CA LEU A 31 11.26 -11.16 -0.47
C LEU A 31 12.25 -11.00 -1.64
N GLY A 32 13.48 -10.55 -1.38
CA GLY A 32 14.48 -10.31 -2.43
C GLY A 32 14.22 -9.05 -3.28
N VAL A 33 13.40 -8.11 -2.79
CA VAL A 33 13.03 -6.88 -3.50
C VAL A 33 13.97 -5.74 -3.11
N ASP A 34 14.43 -4.93 -4.08
CA ASP A 34 15.28 -3.76 -3.81
C ASP A 34 14.47 -2.58 -3.29
N PHE A 35 14.62 -2.34 -1.99
CA PHE A 35 14.09 -1.17 -1.31
C PHE A 35 15.03 -0.75 -0.19
N LYS A 36 15.26 0.56 -0.08
CA LYS A 36 16.02 1.15 1.02
C LYS A 36 15.18 2.23 1.69
N ASN A 37 15.10 2.19 3.01
CA ASN A 37 14.44 3.22 3.80
C ASN A 37 15.29 4.50 3.86
N ASN A 38 15.40 5.20 2.74
CA ASN A 38 16.13 6.44 2.62
C ASN A 38 15.20 7.56 2.16
N VAL A 39 14.72 8.34 3.12
CA VAL A 39 13.77 9.44 2.93
C VAL A 39 14.34 10.56 2.03
N LYS A 40 15.67 10.66 1.92
CA LYS A 40 16.35 11.63 1.03
C LYS A 40 16.41 11.13 -0.42
N ASN A 41 16.25 9.83 -0.65
CA ASN A 41 16.34 9.24 -1.97
C ASN A 41 14.96 9.12 -2.63
N LYS A 42 14.70 10.01 -3.61
CA LYS A 42 13.45 10.06 -4.39
C LYS A 42 13.19 8.81 -5.26
N ASN A 43 14.21 7.98 -5.48
CA ASN A 43 14.06 6.72 -6.19
C ASN A 43 13.34 5.66 -5.35
N TYR A 44 13.38 5.77 -4.02
CA TYR A 44 12.73 4.85 -3.09
C TYR A 44 11.56 5.50 -2.33
N ILE A 45 11.68 6.77 -1.93
CA ILE A 45 10.66 7.45 -1.13
C ILE A 45 10.35 8.83 -1.71
N GLU A 46 9.07 9.07 -2.02
CA GLU A 46 8.59 10.33 -2.57
C GLU A 46 7.42 10.89 -1.76
N PHE A 47 7.48 12.18 -1.43
CA PHE A 47 6.39 12.87 -0.73
C PHE A 47 5.50 13.60 -1.73
N GLY A 48 4.23 13.22 -1.78
CA GLY A 48 3.17 13.85 -2.58
C GLY A 48 2.22 14.73 -1.77
N ALA A 49 1.35 15.47 -2.47
CA ALA A 49 0.24 16.26 -1.90
C ALA A 49 0.63 17.09 -0.65
N GLY A 50 1.69 17.89 -0.75
CA GLY A 50 2.14 18.73 0.36
C GLY A 50 2.66 17.95 1.58
N SER A 51 3.35 16.82 1.34
CA SER A 51 3.93 15.89 2.33
C SER A 51 2.95 14.99 3.09
N ARG A 52 1.67 14.98 2.70
CA ARG A 52 0.64 14.14 3.35
C ARG A 52 0.64 12.69 2.87
N ILE A 53 0.97 12.50 1.60
CA ILE A 53 1.04 11.19 0.96
C ILE A 53 2.51 10.83 0.76
N VAL A 54 2.88 9.62 1.09
CA VAL A 54 4.24 9.09 0.93
C VAL A 54 4.18 7.89 0.02
N THR A 55 4.91 7.94 -1.08
CA THR A 55 5.03 6.83 -2.04
C THR A 55 6.35 6.13 -1.80
N PHE A 56 6.29 4.86 -1.44
CA PHE A 56 7.41 3.94 -1.37
C PHE A 56 7.49 3.17 -2.69
N LYS A 57 8.68 3.14 -3.28
CA LYS A 57 8.99 2.53 -4.58
C LYS A 57 9.90 1.34 -4.33
N LEU A 58 9.36 0.15 -4.47
CA LEU A 58 10.07 -1.12 -4.34
C LEU A 58 10.36 -1.67 -5.74
N TRP A 59 11.60 -2.07 -5.99
CA TRP A 59 12.06 -2.54 -7.29
C TRP A 59 12.25 -4.06 -7.25
N ASP A 60 11.47 -4.78 -8.03
CA ASP A 60 11.57 -6.23 -8.19
C ASP A 60 12.01 -6.54 -9.62
N TRP A 61 13.31 -6.73 -9.82
CA TRP A 61 13.96 -6.86 -11.14
C TRP A 61 13.57 -5.71 -12.09
N ASN A 62 12.57 -5.94 -12.95
CA ASN A 62 12.06 -4.96 -13.92
C ASN A 62 10.69 -4.37 -13.56
N GLN A 63 10.11 -4.76 -12.42
CA GLN A 63 8.81 -4.31 -11.96
C GLN A 63 8.95 -3.29 -10.82
N LEU A 64 8.16 -2.22 -10.92
CA LEU A 64 8.08 -1.19 -9.90
C LEU A 64 6.79 -1.35 -9.10
N ILE A 65 6.92 -1.73 -7.84
CA ILE A 65 5.81 -1.81 -6.89
C ILE A 65 5.74 -0.49 -6.13
N LYS A 66 4.62 0.23 -6.27
CA LYS A 66 4.38 1.49 -5.56
C LYS A 66 3.41 1.27 -4.41
N VAL A 67 3.90 1.51 -3.19
CA VAL A 67 3.07 1.53 -1.98
C VAL A 67 2.88 2.98 -1.59
N GLN A 68 1.66 3.48 -1.71
CA GLN A 68 1.33 4.84 -1.27
C GLN A 68 0.70 4.79 0.12
N VAL A 69 1.07 5.72 1.00
CA VAL A 69 0.56 5.83 2.36
C VAL A 69 0.12 7.24 2.66
N ASN A 70 -1.10 7.39 3.18
CA ASN A 70 -1.60 8.65 3.70
C ASN A 70 -1.56 8.60 5.23
N PHE A 71 -0.66 9.37 5.84
CA PHE A 71 -0.47 9.39 7.30
C PHE A 71 -1.34 10.43 8.01
N VAL A 72 -2.00 11.32 7.27
CA VAL A 72 -2.72 12.47 7.84
C VAL A 72 -4.21 12.21 7.91
N GLU A 73 -4.75 11.45 6.98
CA GLU A 73 -6.18 11.22 6.89
C GLU A 73 -6.67 10.19 7.89
N LYS A 74 -7.83 10.49 8.48
CA LYS A 74 -8.53 9.59 9.40
C LYS A 74 -9.57 8.83 8.60
N LEU A 75 -9.60 7.51 8.82
CA LEU A 75 -10.67 6.67 8.31
C LEU A 75 -11.95 6.95 9.08
N PHE A 76 -13.07 7.04 8.39
CA PHE A 76 -14.37 7.26 9.01
C PHE A 76 -15.12 5.96 9.23
N PHE A 77 -14.90 4.98 8.36
CA PHE A 77 -15.35 3.62 8.55
C PHE A 77 -14.15 2.70 8.82
N GLY A 78 -14.30 1.82 9.80
CA GLY A 78 -13.23 0.89 10.18
C GLY A 78 -12.89 -0.11 9.04
N PRO A 79 -11.64 -0.62 9.01
CA PRO A 79 -11.25 -1.63 8.03
C PRO A 79 -12.03 -2.93 8.24
N LYS A 80 -12.32 -3.63 7.14
CA LYS A 80 -12.98 -4.95 7.14
C LYS A 80 -11.94 -6.02 6.78
N LEU A 81 -11.98 -7.14 7.49
CA LEU A 81 -11.17 -8.31 7.15
C LEU A 81 -11.78 -8.99 5.93
N VAL A 82 -10.99 -9.12 4.85
CA VAL A 82 -11.41 -9.73 3.60
C VAL A 82 -10.38 -10.75 3.13
N MET A 83 -10.85 -11.77 2.39
CA MET A 83 -9.96 -12.67 1.66
C MET A 83 -9.55 -12.02 0.35
N ALA A 84 -8.25 -11.81 0.15
CA ALA A 84 -7.71 -11.41 -1.14
C ALA A 84 -7.86 -12.57 -2.12
N ARG A 85 -8.62 -12.34 -3.20
CA ARG A 85 -8.78 -13.32 -4.27
C ARG A 85 -7.49 -13.46 -5.05
N THR A 86 -7.19 -14.68 -5.46
CA THR A 86 -6.05 -14.95 -6.33
C THR A 86 -6.50 -14.99 -7.79
N LEU A 87 -5.56 -14.91 -8.73
CA LEU A 87 -5.88 -14.95 -10.16
C LEU A 87 -6.46 -16.30 -10.61
N ILE A 88 -6.26 -17.36 -9.81
CA ILE A 88 -6.73 -18.71 -10.10
C ILE A 88 -7.94 -19.12 -9.25
N ASP A 89 -8.54 -18.20 -8.49
CA ASP A 89 -9.67 -18.52 -7.58
C ASP A 89 -10.86 -19.20 -8.27
N ASN A 90 -11.02 -19.01 -9.59
CA ASN A 90 -12.10 -19.60 -10.38
C ASN A 90 -11.59 -20.61 -11.44
N ALA A 91 -10.31 -21.01 -11.38
CA ALA A 91 -9.76 -21.97 -12.32
C ALA A 91 -10.02 -23.39 -11.81
N GLU A 92 -10.49 -24.27 -12.70
CA GLU A 92 -10.51 -25.70 -12.45
C GLU A 92 -9.09 -26.23 -12.68
N ILE A 93 -8.43 -26.69 -11.62
CA ILE A 93 -7.06 -27.22 -11.67
C ILE A 93 -7.14 -28.71 -11.38
N THR A 94 -6.63 -29.52 -12.29
CA THR A 94 -6.59 -30.98 -12.16
C THR A 94 -5.50 -31.44 -11.19
N ASP A 95 -5.63 -32.66 -10.65
CA ASP A 95 -4.63 -33.22 -9.72
C ASP A 95 -3.23 -33.35 -10.36
N GLU A 96 -3.17 -33.58 -11.67
CA GLU A 96 -1.93 -33.66 -12.45
C GLU A 96 -1.24 -32.28 -12.54
N GLU A 97 -2.01 -31.22 -12.79
CA GLU A 97 -1.50 -29.84 -12.79
C GLU A 97 -1.05 -29.41 -11.40
N ILE A 98 -1.75 -29.84 -10.34
CA ILE A 98 -1.33 -29.58 -8.96
C ILE A 98 0.03 -30.23 -8.68
N ALA A 99 0.23 -31.48 -9.12
CA ALA A 99 1.50 -32.16 -8.95
C ALA A 99 2.64 -31.47 -9.74
N TYR A 100 2.35 -31.05 -10.97
CA TYR A 100 3.34 -30.43 -11.85
C TYR A 100 3.70 -28.99 -11.44
N PHE A 101 2.71 -28.19 -11.04
CA PHE A 101 2.86 -26.77 -10.73
C PHE A 101 2.85 -26.47 -9.21
N LYS A 102 3.07 -27.47 -8.37
CA LYS A 102 2.95 -27.36 -6.90
C LYS A 102 3.64 -26.13 -6.31
N ASP A 103 4.86 -25.83 -6.76
CA ASP A 103 5.62 -24.68 -6.26
C ASP A 103 5.09 -23.34 -6.77
N PHE A 104 4.52 -23.30 -7.97
CA PHE A 104 3.85 -22.11 -8.51
C PHE A 104 2.51 -21.87 -7.81
N LEU A 105 1.73 -22.91 -7.54
CA LEU A 105 0.42 -22.80 -6.87
C LEU A 105 0.54 -22.25 -5.45
N LYS A 106 1.68 -22.46 -4.76
CA LYS A 106 1.94 -21.85 -3.45
C LYS A 106 1.85 -20.31 -3.47
N PHE A 107 2.25 -19.67 -4.58
CA PHE A 107 2.15 -18.20 -4.71
C PHE A 107 0.70 -17.71 -4.79
N TYR A 108 -0.22 -18.55 -5.25
CA TYR A 108 -1.63 -18.24 -5.38
C TYR A 108 -2.44 -18.67 -4.14
N THR A 109 -1.82 -18.65 -2.97
CA THR A 109 -2.53 -18.90 -1.71
C THR A 109 -3.36 -17.68 -1.33
N PRO A 110 -4.67 -17.81 -1.08
CA PRO A 110 -5.51 -16.69 -0.62
C PRO A 110 -5.01 -16.12 0.71
N VAL A 111 -4.92 -14.78 0.80
CA VAL A 111 -4.40 -14.09 1.99
C VAL A 111 -5.52 -13.27 2.65
N LYS A 112 -5.64 -13.38 3.99
CA LYS A 112 -6.51 -12.51 4.79
C LYS A 112 -5.87 -11.13 4.93
N VAL A 113 -6.57 -10.10 4.47
CA VAL A 113 -6.09 -8.72 4.50
C VAL A 113 -7.14 -7.80 5.11
N LEU A 114 -6.70 -6.75 5.81
CA LEU A 114 -7.59 -5.66 6.20
C LEU A 114 -7.69 -4.69 5.04
N ALA A 115 -8.89 -4.56 4.49
CA ALA A 115 -9.21 -3.65 3.40
C ALA A 115 -10.19 -2.57 3.88
N TYR A 116 -10.28 -1.49 3.12
CA TYR A 116 -11.31 -0.49 3.36
C TYR A 116 -12.71 -1.06 3.19
N SER A 117 -13.63 -0.55 3.99
CA SER A 117 -15.04 -0.86 3.83
C SER A 117 -15.56 -0.24 2.53
N LYS A 118 -16.63 -0.80 1.97
CA LYS A 118 -17.25 -0.26 0.74
C LYS A 118 -17.66 1.21 0.92
N GLU A 119 -18.10 1.56 2.12
CA GLU A 119 -18.51 2.89 2.54
C GLU A 119 -17.32 3.87 2.54
N GLU A 120 -16.16 3.47 3.08
CA GLU A 120 -14.93 4.27 3.05
C GLU A 120 -14.42 4.47 1.62
N ILE A 121 -14.42 3.39 0.81
CA ILE A 121 -14.00 3.47 -0.60
C ILE A 121 -14.89 4.45 -1.37
N LEU A 122 -16.21 4.32 -1.24
CA LEU A 122 -17.16 5.21 -1.90
C LEU A 122 -16.94 6.66 -1.47
N ARG A 123 -16.79 6.91 -0.16
CA ARG A 123 -16.55 8.24 0.38
C ARG A 123 -15.29 8.87 -0.22
N GLU A 124 -14.17 8.17 -0.20
CA GLU A 124 -12.92 8.72 -0.73
C GLU A 124 -13.00 8.92 -2.25
N LYS A 125 -13.72 8.06 -2.97
CA LYS A 125 -13.99 8.26 -4.40
C LYS A 125 -14.86 9.49 -4.67
N VAL A 126 -15.92 9.70 -3.89
CA VAL A 126 -16.77 10.90 -3.99
C VAL A 126 -15.98 12.14 -3.62
N ARG A 127 -15.15 12.08 -2.59
CA ARG A 127 -14.29 13.20 -2.16
C ARG A 127 -13.28 13.57 -3.24
N GLN A 128 -12.58 12.58 -3.81
CA GLN A 128 -11.68 12.79 -4.96
C GLN A 128 -12.46 13.44 -6.10
N PHE A 129 -13.62 12.90 -6.48
CA PHE A 129 -14.46 13.47 -7.53
C PHE A 129 -14.85 14.93 -7.28
N LEU A 130 -15.24 15.28 -6.05
CA LEU A 130 -15.61 16.66 -5.68
C LEU A 130 -14.40 17.60 -5.64
N GLN A 131 -13.21 17.10 -5.31
CA GLN A 131 -11.96 17.87 -5.30
C GLN A 131 -11.37 18.02 -6.70
N ASP A 132 -11.56 17.02 -7.57
CA ASP A 132 -11.00 16.88 -8.91
C ASP A 132 -12.02 17.23 -10.01
N ALA A 133 -12.89 18.23 -9.80
CA ALA A 133 -13.83 18.74 -10.81
C ALA A 133 -13.16 19.26 -12.12
N HIS A 134 -11.86 19.03 -12.31
CA HIS A 134 -11.11 19.37 -13.51
C HIS A 134 -10.08 18.32 -14.02
N ARG A 135 -9.94 17.10 -13.47
CA ARG A 135 -9.01 16.10 -14.07
C ARG A 135 -9.24 14.62 -13.68
N ASN A 136 -9.68 13.86 -14.69
CA ASN A 136 -9.47 12.42 -14.99
C ASN A 136 -9.70 11.33 -13.93
N PHE A 137 -10.52 10.36 -14.35
CA PHE A 137 -11.38 9.47 -13.56
C PHE A 137 -10.73 8.18 -12.99
N LEU A 138 -9.42 7.97 -13.02
CA LEU A 138 -8.87 6.64 -12.69
C LEU A 138 -7.59 6.69 -11.84
N THR A 139 -7.74 6.40 -10.55
CA THR A 139 -6.65 5.79 -9.77
C THR A 139 -7.25 4.83 -8.74
N PHE A 140 -7.10 3.53 -8.99
CA PHE A 140 -7.46 2.45 -8.08
C PHE A 140 -6.41 2.42 -6.95
N MET A 141 -6.77 2.81 -5.72
CA MET A 141 -5.90 2.65 -4.55
C MET A 141 -6.22 1.33 -3.86
N MET A 142 -5.34 0.33 -4.00
CA MET A 142 -5.36 -0.85 -3.15
C MET A 142 -4.38 -0.61 -2.00
N PHE A 143 -4.93 -0.34 -0.81
CA PHE A 143 -4.16 -0.16 0.42
C PHE A 143 -4.16 -1.47 1.23
N LEU A 144 -3.00 -2.12 1.33
CA LEU A 144 -2.78 -3.23 2.25
C LEU A 144 -2.50 -2.67 3.64
N CYS A 145 -3.49 -2.75 4.55
CA CYS A 145 -3.27 -2.47 5.96
C CYS A 145 -2.75 -3.75 6.64
N LEU A 146 -1.43 -3.91 6.69
CA LEU A 146 -0.80 -4.99 7.47
C LEU A 146 -0.91 -4.65 8.96
N LYS A 147 -1.94 -5.19 9.62
CA LYS A 147 -2.01 -5.20 11.09
C LYS A 147 -1.12 -6.33 11.61
N ARG A 148 -0.08 -5.95 12.36
CA ARG A 148 0.74 -6.87 13.15
C ARG A 148 -0.19 -7.75 14.00
N ARG A 149 -0.03 -9.07 13.89
CA ARG A 149 -0.48 -10.00 14.92
C ARG A 149 0.57 -9.96 16.01
N ASP A 150 0.19 -9.46 17.17
CA ASP A 150 0.85 -9.80 18.45
C ASP A 150 0.45 -11.23 18.83
#